data_AF-A0A7D5QD03-F1
#
_entry.id   AF-A0A7D5QD03-F1
#
_cell.length_a   1.000
_cell.length_b   1.000
_cell.length_c   1.000
_cell.angle_alpha   90.00
_cell.angle_beta   90.00
_cell.angle_gamma   90.00
#
_symmetry.space_group_name_H-M   'P 1'
#
loop_
_entity.id
_entity.type
_entity.pdbx_description
1 polymer ?
#
loop_
_entity_poly.entity_id
_entity_poly.type
_entity_poly.pdbx_seq_one_letter_code
_entity_poly.pdbx_strand_id
1 'polypeptide(L)'
;MQDKIKAIEKNSIMTKFVYITSLAVFIFPIFTSLPKNVSIIYDQDSFCRQGLLPYPCKAVEFIKKEKIDGKNVFSSYEWGGFLEWQLPEYKFFVDGRMPAWETKNKERPYTTYLKIIQAQEGWDKKLEEHKTDWLLLPANTFLDLYLQEQNSNWKEIYRDKISAIYIKKE
;
A
#
# COMPACT_ATOMS: atom_id res chain seq x y z
N MET A 1 29.15 9.96 -63.14
CA MET A 1 28.03 9.07 -62.72
C MET A 1 28.31 8.45 -61.35
N GLN A 2 29.51 7.87 -61.14
CA GLN A 2 29.93 7.29 -59.86
C GLN A 2 29.93 8.27 -58.66
N ASP A 3 30.31 9.53 -58.85
CA ASP A 3 30.34 10.52 -57.75
C ASP A 3 28.94 10.89 -57.22
N LYS A 4 27.94 10.91 -58.12
CA LYS A 4 26.54 11.14 -57.73
C LYS A 4 25.97 9.96 -56.93
N ILE A 5 26.35 8.72 -57.27
CA ILE A 5 25.94 7.51 -56.55
C ILE A 5 26.55 7.50 -55.14
N LYS A 6 27.85 7.80 -55.01
CA LYS A 6 28.53 7.93 -53.70
C LYS A 6 27.92 9.01 -52.81
N ALA A 7 27.51 10.14 -53.38
CA ALA A 7 26.87 11.23 -52.63
C ALA A 7 25.48 10.82 -52.10
N ILE A 8 24.70 10.08 -52.89
CA ILE A 8 23.37 9.56 -52.49
C ILE A 8 23.52 8.51 -51.37
N GLU A 9 24.48 7.59 -51.50
CA GLU A 9 24.77 6.59 -50.46
C GLU A 9 25.23 7.24 -49.16
N LYS A 10 26.13 8.23 -49.23
CA LYS A 10 26.59 8.99 -48.06
C LYS A 10 25.44 9.70 -47.34
N ASN A 11 24.51 10.28 -48.09
CA ASN A 11 23.34 10.94 -47.51
C ASN A 11 22.38 9.94 -46.83
N SER A 12 22.17 8.76 -47.44
CA SER A 12 21.38 7.67 -46.85
C SER A 12 21.99 7.15 -45.54
N ILE A 13 23.32 6.98 -45.50
CA ILE A 13 24.06 6.56 -44.30
C ILE A 13 23.94 7.64 -43.21
N MET A 14 24.11 8.91 -43.56
CA MET A 14 24.03 10.03 -42.62
C MET A 14 22.63 10.14 -42.00
N THR A 15 21.58 9.98 -42.80
CA THR A 15 20.20 10.00 -42.31
C THR A 15 19.91 8.82 -41.37
N LYS A 16 20.36 7.60 -41.71
CA LYS A 16 20.24 6.43 -40.80
C LYS A 16 20.98 6.65 -39.49
N PHE A 17 22.18 7.24 -39.54
CA PHE A 17 22.95 7.56 -38.35
C PHE A 17 22.21 8.56 -37.45
N VAL A 18 21.66 9.64 -38.01
CA VAL A 18 20.86 10.62 -37.28
C VAL A 18 19.63 9.98 -36.63
N TYR A 19 18.93 9.07 -37.32
CA TYR A 19 17.80 8.35 -36.73
C TYR A 19 18.22 7.43 -35.59
N ILE A 20 19.32 6.69 -35.73
CA ILE A 20 19.85 5.80 -34.69
C ILE A 20 20.27 6.60 -33.45
N THR A 21 21.02 7.69 -33.63
CA THR A 21 21.44 8.53 -32.50
C THR A 21 20.25 9.21 -31.83
N SER A 22 19.26 9.65 -32.61
CA SER A 22 18.03 10.22 -32.05
C SER A 22 17.25 9.18 -31.24
N LEU A 23 17.09 7.95 -31.75
CA LEU A 23 16.46 6.86 -31.00
C LEU A 23 17.22 6.54 -29.70
N ALA A 24 18.55 6.51 -29.75
CA ALA A 24 19.38 6.22 -28.59
C ALA A 24 19.20 7.27 -27.47
N VAL A 25 19.06 8.55 -27.82
CA VAL A 25 18.80 9.63 -26.85
C VAL A 25 17.45 9.46 -26.14
N PHE A 26 16.43 8.92 -26.79
CA PHE A 26 15.13 8.65 -26.16
C PHE A 26 15.10 7.32 -25.40
N ILE A 27 15.82 6.29 -25.85
CA ILE A 27 15.82 4.95 -25.22
C ILE A 27 16.78 4.87 -24.03
N PHE A 28 17.91 5.58 -24.06
CA PHE A 28 18.92 5.53 -23.01
C PHE A 28 18.40 5.97 -21.63
N PRO A 29 17.65 7.09 -21.48
CA PRO A 29 17.05 7.50 -20.20
C PRO A 29 16.05 6.47 -19.68
N ILE A 30 15.33 5.79 -20.58
CA ILE A 30 14.39 4.73 -20.25
C ILE A 30 15.17 3.56 -19.64
N PHE A 31 16.27 3.12 -20.26
CA PHE A 31 17.10 2.02 -19.76
C PHE A 31 17.76 2.31 -18.41
N THR A 32 18.14 3.56 -18.13
CA THR A 32 18.72 3.94 -16.84
C THR A 32 17.67 4.15 -15.74
N SER A 33 16.45 4.54 -16.10
CA SER A 33 15.37 4.86 -15.14
C SER A 33 14.48 3.66 -14.80
N LEU A 34 14.24 2.76 -15.76
CA LEU A 34 13.44 1.55 -15.58
C LEU A 34 13.88 0.67 -14.40
N PRO A 35 15.15 0.25 -14.27
CA PRO A 35 15.54 -0.71 -13.24
C PRO A 35 15.33 -0.18 -11.82
N LYS A 36 15.54 1.13 -11.60
CA LYS A 36 15.33 1.77 -10.29
C LYS A 36 13.85 1.76 -9.89
N ASN A 37 12.97 2.05 -10.85
CA ASN A 37 11.53 2.08 -10.61
C ASN A 37 10.98 0.66 -10.40
N VAL A 38 11.52 -0.33 -11.12
CA VAL A 38 11.12 -1.74 -10.95
C VAL A 38 11.52 -2.27 -9.57
N SER A 39 12.74 -1.99 -9.08
CA SER A 39 13.14 -2.46 -7.74
C SER A 39 12.27 -1.90 -6.62
N ILE A 40 11.81 -0.64 -6.73
CA ILE A 40 10.91 -0.04 -5.74
C ILE A 40 9.55 -0.76 -5.68
N ILE A 41 9.06 -1.28 -6.80
CA ILE A 41 7.73 -1.90 -6.90
C ILE A 41 7.73 -3.35 -6.39
N TYR A 42 8.86 -4.05 -6.47
CA TYR A 42 8.95 -5.46 -6.05
C TYR A 42 9.58 -5.67 -4.67
N ASP A 43 10.40 -4.73 -4.20
CA ASP A 43 11.08 -4.84 -2.91
C ASP A 43 10.36 -4.05 -1.81
N GLN A 44 9.82 -4.76 -0.82
CA GLN A 44 9.15 -4.17 0.35
C GLN A 44 10.06 -3.14 1.02
N ASP A 45 11.34 -3.48 1.16
CA ASP A 45 12.37 -2.69 1.81
C ASP A 45 12.61 -1.36 1.10
N SER A 46 12.76 -1.39 -0.22
CA SER A 46 12.87 -0.20 -1.07
C SER A 46 11.60 0.65 -1.01
N PHE A 47 10.42 0.04 -1.08
CA PHE A 47 9.14 0.75 -0.96
C PHE A 47 9.02 1.48 0.38
N CYS A 48 9.36 0.81 1.48
CA CYS A 48 9.29 1.35 2.84
C CYS A 48 10.30 2.46 3.11
N ARG A 49 11.49 2.41 2.48
CA ARG A 49 12.53 3.44 2.62
C ARG A 49 12.34 4.64 1.71
N GLN A 50 11.83 4.44 0.50
CA GLN A 50 11.76 5.46 -0.56
C GLN A 50 10.34 5.96 -0.84
N GLY A 51 9.33 5.34 -0.22
CA GLY A 51 7.94 5.73 -0.35
C GLY A 51 7.68 7.13 0.18
N LEU A 52 6.77 7.85 -0.49
CA LEU A 52 6.38 9.21 -0.13
C LEU A 52 5.50 9.29 1.12
N LEU A 53 4.86 8.17 1.49
CA LEU A 53 3.93 8.08 2.62
C LEU A 53 4.44 7.08 3.67
N PRO A 54 4.21 7.33 4.97
CA PRO A 54 4.59 6.41 6.02
C PRO A 54 3.65 5.19 6.02
N TYR A 55 4.16 4.05 5.56
CA TYR A 55 3.47 2.75 5.61
C TYR A 55 3.90 1.92 6.83
N PRO A 56 3.05 0.99 7.32
CA PRO A 56 3.28 0.24 8.56
C PRO A 56 4.24 -0.94 8.33
N CYS A 57 5.42 -0.68 7.78
CA CYS A 57 6.35 -1.71 7.32
C CYS A 57 6.90 -2.58 8.46
N LYS A 58 7.25 -1.96 9.58
CA LYS A 58 7.72 -2.68 10.76
C LYS A 58 6.61 -3.51 11.41
N ALA A 59 5.37 -3.03 11.37
CA ALA A 59 4.22 -3.83 11.78
C ALA A 59 4.02 -5.04 10.87
N VAL A 60 4.19 -4.90 9.55
CA VAL A 60 4.15 -6.03 8.61
C VAL A 60 5.23 -7.07 8.94
N GLU A 61 6.47 -6.63 9.21
CA GLU A 61 7.55 -7.55 9.64
C GLU A 61 7.19 -8.29 10.93
N PHE A 62 6.62 -7.57 11.91
CA PHE A 62 6.14 -8.15 13.15
C PHE A 62 5.02 -9.18 12.90
N ILE A 63 4.02 -8.86 12.07
CA ILE A 63 2.91 -9.76 11.74
C ILE A 63 3.42 -11.05 11.08
N LYS A 64 4.35 -10.94 10.11
CA LYS A 64 4.96 -12.10 9.43
C LYS A 64 5.71 -13.01 10.40
N LYS A 65 6.33 -12.44 11.44
CA LYS A 65 7.08 -13.17 12.46
C LYS A 65 6.17 -13.83 13.50
N GLU A 66 5.25 -13.07 14.09
CA GLU A 66 4.41 -13.54 15.18
C GLU A 66 3.25 -14.42 14.71
N LYS A 67 2.82 -14.30 13.44
CA LYS A 67 1.71 -15.08 12.85
C LYS A 67 0.43 -14.98 13.68
N ILE A 68 -0.09 -13.76 13.78
CA ILE A 68 -1.28 -13.43 14.58
C ILE A 68 -2.47 -14.28 14.11
N ASP A 69 -3.16 -14.91 15.06
CA ASP A 69 -4.37 -15.70 14.77
C ASP A 69 -5.53 -14.82 14.30
N GLY A 70 -6.39 -15.41 13.47
CA GLY A 70 -7.53 -14.72 12.86
C GLY A 70 -7.21 -14.13 11.49
N LYS A 71 -8.23 -14.03 10.64
CA LYS A 71 -8.07 -13.63 9.23
C LYS A 71 -8.73 -12.31 8.90
N ASN A 72 -9.70 -11.84 9.67
CA ASN A 72 -10.44 -10.63 9.39
C ASN A 72 -9.85 -9.48 10.20
N VAL A 73 -9.27 -8.51 9.51
CA VAL A 73 -8.47 -7.45 10.10
C VAL A 73 -9.13 -6.11 9.83
N PHE A 74 -9.36 -5.33 10.87
CA PHE A 74 -9.67 -3.92 10.69
C PHE A 74 -8.37 -3.12 10.59
N SER A 75 -8.17 -2.42 9.48
CA SER A 75 -6.97 -1.63 9.23
C SER A 75 -7.29 -0.26 8.65
N SER A 76 -6.29 0.63 8.65
CA SER A 76 -6.38 1.92 7.95
C SER A 76 -6.74 1.74 6.48
N TYR A 77 -7.69 2.55 6.01
CA TYR A 77 -8.16 2.58 4.62
C TYR A 77 -7.02 2.83 3.62
N GLU A 78 -6.09 3.70 4.01
CA GLU A 78 -4.95 4.20 3.26
C GLU A 78 -3.87 3.12 3.07
N TRP A 79 -3.91 2.07 3.88
CA TRP A 79 -2.94 0.98 3.85
C TRP A 79 -3.42 -0.26 3.08
N GLY A 80 -4.71 -0.32 2.70
CA GLY A 80 -5.34 -1.52 2.13
C GLY A 80 -4.52 -2.21 1.04
N GLY A 81 -4.21 -1.51 -0.06
CA GLY A 81 -3.43 -2.09 -1.17
C GLY A 81 -2.01 -2.53 -0.78
N PHE A 82 -1.35 -1.82 0.15
CA PHE A 82 -0.04 -2.23 0.66
C PHE A 82 -0.15 -3.51 1.50
N LEU A 83 -1.17 -3.59 2.35
CA LEU A 83 -1.42 -4.74 3.20
C LEU A 83 -1.87 -5.97 2.39
N GLU A 84 -2.73 -5.80 1.39
CA GLU A 84 -3.10 -6.87 0.45
C GLU A 84 -1.88 -7.43 -0.30
N TRP A 85 -0.93 -6.57 -0.67
CA TRP A 85 0.31 -7.00 -1.31
C TRP A 85 1.23 -7.75 -0.35
N GLN A 86 1.39 -7.26 0.88
CA GLN A 86 2.39 -7.77 1.81
C GLN A 86 1.92 -8.91 2.71
N LEU A 87 0.62 -9.01 2.94
CA LEU A 87 -0.03 -9.92 3.87
C LEU A 87 -1.29 -10.54 3.22
N PRO A 88 -1.16 -11.20 2.05
CA PRO A 88 -2.29 -11.73 1.27
C PRO A 88 -3.10 -12.82 1.98
N GLU A 89 -2.57 -13.39 3.05
CA GLU A 89 -3.24 -14.40 3.89
C GLU A 89 -4.34 -13.82 4.80
N TYR A 90 -4.34 -12.49 5.01
CA TYR A 90 -5.34 -11.78 5.81
C TYR A 90 -6.33 -11.01 4.92
N LYS A 91 -7.50 -10.71 5.47
CA LYS A 91 -8.57 -9.95 4.84
C LYS A 91 -8.72 -8.62 5.55
N PHE A 92 -8.36 -7.55 4.87
CA PHE A 92 -8.48 -6.20 5.40
C PHE A 92 -9.88 -5.64 5.16
N PHE A 93 -10.42 -4.93 6.15
CA PHE A 93 -11.80 -4.43 6.15
C PHE A 93 -12.13 -3.54 4.95
N VAL A 94 -11.20 -2.65 4.59
CA VAL A 94 -11.38 -1.69 3.52
C VAL A 94 -10.04 -1.32 2.88
N ASP A 95 -10.08 -0.90 1.62
CA ASP A 95 -8.96 -0.39 0.85
C ASP A 95 -9.36 0.88 0.06
N GLY A 96 -8.35 1.65 -0.37
CA GLY A 96 -8.39 2.88 -1.15
C GLY A 96 -9.28 2.88 -2.41
N ARG A 97 -9.69 1.70 -2.90
CA ARG A 97 -10.57 1.55 -4.07
C ARG A 97 -12.07 1.53 -3.73
N MET A 98 -12.44 1.50 -2.44
CA MET A 98 -13.80 1.22 -1.98
C MET A 98 -14.68 2.41 -1.52
N PRO A 99 -14.37 3.71 -1.73
CA PRO A 99 -15.14 4.79 -1.13
C PRO A 99 -16.57 4.93 -1.69
N ALA A 100 -16.80 4.48 -2.93
CA ALA A 100 -18.09 4.53 -3.61
C ALA A 100 -18.86 3.20 -3.60
N TRP A 101 -18.34 2.16 -2.96
CA TRP A 101 -18.99 0.84 -2.97
C TRP A 101 -20.24 0.85 -2.11
N GLU A 102 -21.30 0.21 -2.59
CA GLU A 102 -22.53 0.00 -1.84
C GLU A 102 -22.62 -1.46 -1.38
N THR A 103 -22.95 -1.65 -0.10
CA THR A 103 -23.26 -3.00 0.42
C THR A 103 -24.74 -3.31 0.22
N LYS A 104 -25.13 -4.57 0.42
CA LYS A 104 -26.54 -5.01 0.39
C LYS A 104 -27.44 -4.21 1.33
N ASN A 105 -26.87 -3.64 2.38
CA ASN A 105 -27.58 -2.86 3.39
C ASN A 105 -27.58 -1.36 3.08
N LYS A 106 -27.11 -0.95 1.89
CA LYS A 106 -26.91 0.45 1.46
C LYS A 106 -25.94 1.27 2.31
N GLU A 107 -25.26 0.65 3.28
CA GLU A 107 -24.17 1.28 4.03
C GLU A 107 -22.88 1.17 3.20
N ARG A 108 -22.16 2.28 3.03
CA ARG A 108 -20.87 2.29 2.32
C ARG A 108 -19.76 1.80 3.26
N PRO A 109 -18.87 0.89 2.84
CA PRO A 109 -17.79 0.39 3.69
C PRO A 109 -16.93 1.51 4.29
N TYR A 110 -16.67 2.55 3.50
CA TYR A 110 -15.92 3.72 3.95
C TYR A 110 -16.62 4.50 5.07
N THR A 111 -17.96 4.59 5.04
CA THR A 111 -18.72 5.22 6.13
C THR A 111 -18.61 4.42 7.42
N THR A 112 -18.68 3.09 7.34
CA THR A 112 -18.46 2.21 8.49
C THR A 112 -17.04 2.33 9.02
N TYR A 113 -16.03 2.39 8.14
CA TYR A 113 -14.64 2.62 8.51
C TYR A 113 -14.49 3.91 9.31
N LEU A 114 -15.06 5.03 8.83
CA LEU A 114 -14.98 6.32 9.53
C LEU A 114 -15.61 6.28 10.93
N LYS A 115 -16.76 5.61 11.08
CA LYS A 115 -17.39 5.42 12.40
C LYS A 115 -16.46 4.68 13.36
N ILE A 116 -15.85 3.60 12.89
CA ILE A 116 -14.97 2.76 13.71
C ILE A 116 -13.68 3.51 14.08
N ILE A 117 -12.94 4.04 13.11
CA ILE A 117 -11.64 4.67 13.35
C ILE A 117 -11.74 5.95 14.20
N GLN A 118 -12.89 6.62 14.18
CA GLN A 118 -13.19 7.78 15.01
C GLN A 118 -13.74 7.43 16.40
N ALA A 119 -13.84 6.13 16.74
CA ALA A 119 -14.44 5.64 17.98
C ALA A 119 -15.85 6.23 18.25
N GLN A 120 -16.65 6.42 17.19
CA GLN A 120 -18.03 6.91 17.33
C GLN A 120 -18.91 5.85 18.02
N GLU A 121 -20.07 6.27 18.55
CA GLU A 121 -21.03 5.37 19.18
C GLU A 121 -21.32 4.13 18.32
N GLY A 122 -21.18 2.94 18.92
CA GLY A 122 -21.39 1.65 18.27
C GLY A 122 -20.24 1.13 17.40
N TRP A 123 -19.05 1.76 17.47
CA TRP A 123 -17.84 1.28 16.76
C TRP A 123 -17.49 -0.18 17.10
N ASP A 124 -17.66 -0.57 18.35
CA ASP A 124 -17.37 -1.90 18.90
C ASP A 124 -18.30 -2.96 18.30
N LYS A 125 -19.60 -2.68 18.27
CA LYS A 125 -20.62 -3.53 17.63
C LYS A 125 -20.34 -3.70 16.15
N LYS A 126 -19.85 -2.67 15.46
CA LYS A 126 -19.47 -2.78 14.05
C LYS A 126 -18.28 -3.71 13.84
N LEU A 127 -17.28 -3.68 14.72
CA LEU A 127 -16.18 -4.65 14.66
C LEU A 127 -16.68 -6.09 14.85
N GLU A 128 -17.66 -6.31 15.74
CA GLU A 128 -18.32 -7.61 15.96
C GLU A 128 -19.16 -8.07 14.76
N GLU A 129 -19.99 -7.19 14.20
CA GLU A 129 -20.80 -7.45 12.99
C GLU A 129 -19.92 -7.92 11.82
N HIS A 130 -18.75 -7.31 11.67
CA HIS A 130 -17.76 -7.66 10.65
C HIS A 130 -16.82 -8.81 11.05
N LYS A 131 -17.02 -9.41 12.22
CA LYS A 131 -16.22 -10.53 12.74
C LYS A 131 -14.73 -10.22 12.74
N THR A 132 -14.40 -9.02 13.20
CA THR A 132 -13.00 -8.56 13.27
C THR A 132 -12.28 -9.35 14.35
N ASP A 133 -11.15 -9.93 13.96
CA ASP A 133 -10.30 -10.75 14.81
C ASP A 133 -9.26 -9.88 15.54
N TRP A 134 -8.59 -8.99 14.80
CA TRP A 134 -7.58 -8.08 15.33
C TRP A 134 -7.52 -6.77 14.54
N LEU A 135 -6.85 -5.76 15.12
CA LEU A 135 -6.80 -4.40 14.60
C LEU A 135 -5.36 -4.00 14.25
N LEU A 136 -5.19 -3.30 13.13
CA LEU A 136 -3.96 -2.61 12.75
C LEU A 136 -4.28 -1.13 12.52
N LEU A 137 -3.98 -0.29 13.51
CA LEU A 137 -4.39 1.11 13.53
C LEU A 137 -3.19 2.04 13.29
N PRO A 138 -3.39 3.19 12.63
CA PRO A 138 -2.43 4.28 12.72
C PRO A 138 -2.34 4.78 14.16
N ALA A 139 -1.09 4.98 14.60
CA ALA A 139 -0.82 5.48 15.95
C ALA A 139 -1.44 6.87 16.15
N ASN A 140 -1.99 7.11 17.34
CA ASN A 140 -2.62 8.37 17.77
C ASN A 140 -3.92 8.73 17.01
N THR A 141 -4.59 7.76 16.39
CA THR A 141 -5.97 7.92 15.93
C THR A 141 -6.94 7.89 17.12
N PHE A 142 -8.17 8.38 16.93
CA PHE A 142 -9.18 8.38 18.02
C PHE A 142 -9.41 6.99 18.59
N LEU A 143 -9.57 5.97 17.73
CA LEU A 143 -9.70 4.59 18.18
C LEU A 143 -8.43 4.09 18.89
N ASP A 144 -7.24 4.38 18.37
CA ASP A 144 -5.99 4.00 19.04
C ASP A 144 -5.88 4.59 20.45
N LEU A 145 -6.21 5.87 20.61
CA LEU A 145 -6.19 6.55 21.90
C LEU A 145 -7.25 6.00 22.86
N TYR A 146 -8.44 5.71 22.34
CA TYR A 146 -9.53 5.09 23.11
C TYR A 146 -9.13 3.71 23.64
N LEU A 147 -8.50 2.87 22.80
CA LEU A 147 -8.13 1.50 23.18
C LEU A 147 -7.00 1.43 24.21
N GLN A 148 -6.22 2.50 24.38
CA GLN A 148 -5.18 2.61 25.41
C GLN A 148 -5.76 2.81 26.82
N GLU A 149 -7.06 3.11 26.96
CA GLU A 149 -7.72 3.22 28.26
C GLU A 149 -7.81 1.85 28.96
N GLN A 150 -7.72 1.84 30.31
CA GLN A 150 -7.59 0.59 31.09
C GLN A 150 -8.77 -0.39 30.93
N ASN A 151 -9.95 0.10 30.54
CA ASN A 151 -11.18 -0.69 30.44
C ASN A 151 -11.44 -1.29 29.04
N SER A 152 -10.50 -1.18 28.10
CA SER A 152 -10.66 -1.73 26.76
C SER A 152 -10.65 -3.27 26.75
N ASN A 153 -11.49 -3.90 25.93
CA ASN A 153 -11.47 -5.34 25.65
C ASN A 153 -10.33 -5.76 24.70
N TRP A 154 -9.51 -4.81 24.28
CA TRP A 154 -8.40 -5.03 23.37
C TRP A 154 -7.06 -4.91 24.11
N LYS A 155 -6.09 -5.73 23.71
CA LYS A 155 -4.72 -5.74 24.22
C LYS A 155 -3.77 -5.34 23.10
N GLU A 156 -2.98 -4.31 23.34
CA GLU A 156 -1.88 -3.92 22.47
C GLU A 156 -0.77 -4.99 22.52
N ILE A 157 -0.29 -5.42 21.35
CA ILE A 157 0.83 -6.36 21.23
C ILE A 157 2.01 -5.80 20.43
N TYR A 158 1.80 -4.67 19.75
CA TYR A 158 2.83 -3.99 18.98
C TYR A 158 2.51 -2.50 18.89
N ARG A 159 3.56 -1.67 18.96
CA ARG A 159 3.48 -0.24 18.71
C ARG A 159 4.80 0.30 18.18
N ASP A 160 4.70 1.19 17.20
CA ASP A 160 5.77 2.08 16.79
C ASP A 160 5.23 3.51 16.54
N LYS A 161 6.02 4.35 15.87
CA LYS A 161 5.64 5.74 15.57
C LYS A 161 4.51 5.85 14.53
N ILE A 162 4.26 4.82 13.75
CA ILE A 162 3.32 4.81 12.61
C ILE A 162 2.05 4.04 12.98
N SER A 163 2.17 2.95 13.71
CA SER A 163 1.12 1.94 13.84
C SER A 163 1.09 1.26 15.19
N ALA A 164 -0.09 0.75 15.55
CA ALA A 164 -0.33 -0.10 16.71
C ALA A 164 -1.18 -1.32 16.31
N ILE A 165 -0.91 -2.46 16.94
CA ILE A 165 -1.66 -3.71 16.73
C ILE A 165 -2.34 -4.12 18.03
N TYR A 166 -3.62 -4.47 17.91
CA TYR A 166 -4.44 -4.91 19.01
C TYR A 166 -5.10 -6.25 18.72
N ILE A 167 -5.11 -7.13 19.73
CA ILE A 167 -5.86 -8.39 19.73
C ILE A 167 -6.93 -8.34 20.83
N LYS A 168 -7.97 -9.17 20.74
CA LYS A 168 -8.95 -9.29 21.84
C LYS A 168 -8.26 -9.85 23.09
N LYS A 169 -8.65 -9.35 24.26
CA LYS A 169 -8.32 -9.98 25.54
C LYS A 169 -9.06 -11.31 25.63
N GLU A 170 -8.38 -12.33 26.13
CA GLU A 170 -9.00 -13.60 26.56
C GLU A 170 -9.93 -13.39 27.76
#